data_AF-B8HH67-F1
#
_entry.id   AF-B8HH67-F1
#
_cell.length_a   1.000
_cell.length_b   1.000
_cell.length_c   1.000
_cell.angle_alpha   90.00
_cell.angle_beta   90.00
_cell.angle_gamma   90.00
#
_symmetry.space_group_name_H-M   'P 1'
#
loop_
_entity.id
_entity.type
_entity.pdbx_description
1 polymer ?
#
loop_
_entity_poly.entity_id
_entity_poly.type
_entity_poly.pdbx_seq_one_letter_code
_entity_poly.pdbx_strand_id
1 'polypeptide(L)'
;MGSNSDIGQLVQLGSWDVWKGALAKPGASWEGILAGRLGDRDIMPRCAPEDFPISGWRVVHTAEEPWAEKVLILAAPSASIAGRWVLIQLAGGREGWWLGGPASHVPVPVREVWRQGLHLKWARDAFLVERGSTPDATVELLNVGDRVWEPTEEDRRHVQGMVLDLQGEQLGTGWYAHGLTDQLPALMPGARVTLPVSFNHTELQHLSPGSCLLAANLSSLHLWTGTRAALRVM
;
A
#
# COMPACT_ATOMS: atom_id res chain seq x y z
N MET A 1 2.96 -11.57 16.40
CA MET A 1 4.10 -10.71 16.75
C MET A 1 5.36 -11.49 16.42
N GLY A 2 5.94 -11.26 15.23
CA GLY A 2 7.19 -11.88 14.81
C GLY A 2 8.36 -11.25 15.56
N SER A 3 9.37 -12.05 15.86
CA SER A 3 10.58 -11.60 16.56
C SER A 3 11.41 -10.67 15.65
N ASN A 4 12.24 -9.79 16.23
CA ASN A 4 13.15 -8.92 15.45
C ASN A 4 14.07 -9.70 14.48
N SER A 5 14.30 -10.99 14.73
CA SER A 5 15.04 -11.89 13.82
C SER A 5 14.29 -12.21 12.53
N ASP A 6 12.95 -12.19 12.54
CA ASP A 6 12.13 -12.52 11.36
C ASP A 6 12.11 -11.37 10.35
N ILE A 7 12.13 -10.12 10.83
CA ILE A 7 12.18 -8.91 9.99
C ILE A 7 13.43 -8.89 9.11
N GLY A 8 14.58 -9.33 9.64
CA GLY A 8 15.82 -9.41 8.88
C GLY A 8 15.78 -10.39 7.70
N GLN A 9 14.82 -11.32 7.69
CA GLN A 9 14.61 -12.33 6.65
C GLN A 9 13.54 -11.95 5.63
N LEU A 10 12.87 -10.82 5.83
CA LEU A 10 11.85 -10.30 4.92
C LEU A 10 12.41 -9.16 4.05
N VAL A 11 11.82 -9.00 2.89
CA VAL A 11 11.92 -7.83 2.01
C VAL A 11 10.52 -7.47 1.55
N GLN A 12 10.30 -6.19 1.27
CA GLN A 12 9.10 -5.78 0.58
C GLN A 12 9.31 -5.92 -0.93
N LEU A 13 8.29 -6.45 -1.60
CA LEU A 13 8.24 -6.55 -3.06
C LEU A 13 6.84 -6.12 -3.53
N GLY A 14 6.76 -4.94 -4.16
CA GLY A 14 5.49 -4.23 -4.34
C GLY A 14 4.86 -3.93 -2.97
N SER A 15 3.58 -4.26 -2.79
CA SER A 15 2.87 -4.06 -1.52
C SER A 15 3.07 -5.19 -0.49
N TRP A 16 3.86 -6.22 -0.80
CA TRP A 16 3.90 -7.48 -0.04
C TRP A 16 5.23 -7.70 0.67
N ASP A 17 5.17 -8.09 1.94
CA ASP A 17 6.33 -8.60 2.66
C ASP A 17 6.57 -10.07 2.28
N VAL A 18 7.77 -10.34 1.79
CA VAL A 18 8.20 -11.62 1.20
C VAL A 18 9.46 -12.11 1.87
N TRP A 19 9.50 -13.42 2.16
CA TRP A 19 10.72 -14.07 2.67
C TRP A 19 11.83 -14.07 1.62
N LYS A 20 13.01 -13.58 1.99
CA LYS A 20 14.23 -13.63 1.15
C LYS A 20 14.52 -15.06 0.67
N GLY A 21 14.30 -16.05 1.54
CA GLY A 21 14.45 -17.47 1.19
C GLY A 21 13.49 -17.94 0.10
N ALA A 22 12.29 -17.36 -0.03
CA ALA A 22 11.40 -17.66 -1.15
C ALA A 22 11.97 -17.14 -2.47
N LEU A 23 12.60 -15.96 -2.45
CA LEU A 23 13.25 -15.37 -3.63
C LEU A 23 14.52 -16.10 -4.08
N ALA A 24 15.15 -16.86 -3.18
CA ALA A 24 16.37 -17.62 -3.48
C ALA A 24 16.10 -19.03 -4.05
N LYS A 25 14.87 -19.55 -3.95
CA LYS A 25 14.54 -20.90 -4.43
C LYS A 25 14.57 -20.98 -5.96
N PRO A 26 14.79 -22.17 -6.55
CA PRO A 26 14.46 -22.41 -7.96
C PRO A 26 12.97 -22.11 -8.21
N GLY A 27 12.64 -21.59 -9.39
CA GLY A 27 11.26 -21.34 -9.79
C GLY A 27 10.77 -22.33 -10.86
N ALA A 28 9.46 -22.39 -11.03
CA ALA A 28 8.77 -23.18 -12.05
C ALA A 28 8.64 -22.41 -13.37
N SER A 29 8.23 -23.11 -14.43
CA SER A 29 7.72 -22.46 -15.65
C SER A 29 6.41 -21.72 -15.36
N TRP A 30 6.05 -20.76 -16.22
CA TRP A 30 4.77 -20.05 -16.14
C TRP A 30 3.58 -21.03 -16.22
N GLU A 31 3.61 -21.94 -17.18
CA GLU A 31 2.59 -22.99 -17.31
C GLU A 31 2.54 -23.87 -16.04
N GLY A 32 3.71 -24.31 -15.56
CA GLY A 32 3.80 -25.17 -14.39
C GLY A 32 3.34 -24.50 -13.10
N ILE A 33 3.57 -23.19 -12.93
CA ILE A 33 3.11 -22.47 -11.73
C ILE A 33 1.60 -22.26 -11.75
N LEU A 34 0.97 -22.19 -12.93
CA LEU A 34 -0.48 -22.00 -13.08
C LEU A 34 -1.28 -23.30 -13.15
N ALA A 35 -0.63 -24.43 -13.44
CA ALA A 35 -1.26 -25.72 -13.60
C ALA A 35 -2.25 -26.05 -12.46
N GLY A 36 -3.47 -26.41 -12.82
CA GLY A 36 -4.55 -26.73 -11.88
C GLY A 36 -5.23 -25.54 -11.20
N ARG A 37 -4.91 -24.30 -11.57
CA ARG A 37 -5.57 -23.08 -11.06
C ARG A 37 -6.41 -22.40 -12.13
N LEU A 38 -5.74 -21.98 -13.19
CA LEU A 38 -6.39 -21.56 -14.40
C LEU A 38 -6.51 -22.83 -15.26
N GLY A 39 -7.68 -23.13 -15.81
CA GLY A 39 -7.87 -24.33 -16.66
C GLY A 39 -6.91 -24.35 -17.86
N ASP A 40 -6.99 -25.36 -18.74
CA ASP A 40 -6.06 -25.63 -19.87
C ASP A 40 -5.99 -24.56 -20.99
N ARG A 41 -6.15 -23.29 -20.66
CA ARG A 41 -5.98 -22.16 -21.55
C ARG A 41 -4.58 -21.60 -21.34
N ASP A 42 -3.86 -21.41 -22.44
CA ASP A 42 -2.62 -20.63 -22.49
C ASP A 42 -2.95 -19.17 -22.13
N ILE A 43 -2.90 -18.87 -20.83
CA ILE A 43 -3.28 -17.57 -20.28
C ILE A 43 -2.00 -16.78 -20.02
N MET A 44 -1.68 -15.93 -20.97
CA MET A 44 -0.83 -14.78 -20.70
C MET A 44 -1.62 -13.71 -19.94
N PRO A 45 -0.99 -13.03 -18.96
CA PRO A 45 -1.59 -11.87 -18.33
C PRO A 45 -1.97 -10.80 -19.35
N ARG A 46 -3.10 -10.13 -19.12
CA ARG A 46 -3.42 -8.92 -19.88
C ARG A 46 -2.32 -7.89 -19.60
N CYS A 47 -1.77 -7.31 -20.67
CA CYS A 47 -0.63 -6.39 -20.61
C CYS A 47 0.70 -7.02 -20.17
N ALA A 48 0.90 -8.33 -20.39
CA ALA A 48 2.22 -8.92 -20.29
C ALA A 48 3.22 -8.17 -21.20
N PRO A 49 4.36 -7.71 -20.67
CA PRO A 49 5.38 -7.08 -21.49
C PRO A 49 6.03 -8.12 -22.42
N GLU A 50 6.70 -7.66 -23.48
CA GLU A 50 7.35 -8.55 -24.46
C GLU A 50 8.42 -9.46 -23.82
N ASP A 51 9.04 -8.99 -22.73
CA ASP A 51 10.06 -9.68 -21.95
C ASP A 51 9.50 -10.44 -20.74
N PHE A 52 8.22 -10.80 -20.79
CA PHE A 52 7.56 -11.53 -19.71
C PHE A 52 8.29 -12.84 -19.37
N PRO A 53 8.66 -13.08 -18.10
CA PRO A 53 9.39 -14.29 -17.73
C PRO A 53 8.55 -15.55 -17.99
N ILE A 54 9.05 -16.48 -18.80
CA ILE A 54 8.40 -17.79 -19.01
C ILE A 54 8.80 -18.84 -17.96
N SER A 55 9.81 -18.54 -17.14
CA SER A 55 10.34 -19.43 -16.10
C SER A 55 10.83 -18.66 -14.88
N GLY A 56 11.13 -19.38 -13.80
CA GLY A 56 11.59 -18.79 -12.54
C GLY A 56 10.46 -18.34 -11.60
N TRP A 57 9.21 -18.74 -11.88
CA TRP A 57 8.03 -18.36 -11.11
C TRP A 57 7.93 -19.10 -9.78
N ARG A 58 7.48 -18.38 -8.74
CA ARG A 58 7.29 -18.92 -7.39
C ARG A 58 6.09 -18.28 -6.74
N VAL A 59 5.43 -19.02 -5.86
CA VAL A 59 4.52 -18.41 -4.87
C VAL A 59 5.40 -17.76 -3.79
N VAL A 60 5.34 -16.44 -3.69
CA VAL A 60 6.14 -15.67 -2.72
C VAL A 60 5.32 -15.18 -1.53
N HIS A 61 3.99 -15.10 -1.68
CA HIS A 61 3.07 -14.78 -0.60
C HIS A 61 1.73 -15.49 -0.81
N THR A 62 1.03 -15.76 0.29
CA THR A 62 -0.34 -16.31 0.28
C THR A 62 -1.13 -15.63 1.37
N ALA A 63 -2.30 -15.10 1.02
CA ALA A 63 -3.20 -14.40 1.92
C ALA A 63 -4.65 -14.87 1.72
N GLU A 64 -5.46 -14.69 2.76
CA GLU A 64 -6.92 -14.73 2.68
C GLU A 64 -7.42 -13.29 2.79
N GLU A 65 -8.28 -12.88 1.87
CA GLU A 65 -8.74 -11.49 1.77
C GLU A 65 -10.27 -11.44 1.81
N PRO A 66 -10.91 -10.37 2.33
CA PRO A 66 -12.37 -10.28 2.40
C PRO A 66 -13.08 -10.44 1.04
N TRP A 67 -12.37 -10.14 -0.05
CA TRP A 67 -12.87 -10.18 -1.43
C TRP A 67 -12.44 -11.44 -2.21
N ALA A 68 -11.60 -12.32 -1.64
CA ALA A 68 -11.19 -13.58 -2.28
C ALA A 68 -10.88 -14.68 -1.26
N GLU A 69 -11.33 -15.90 -1.54
CA GLU A 69 -11.06 -17.06 -0.68
C GLU A 69 -9.57 -17.34 -0.55
N LYS A 70 -8.79 -17.04 -1.60
CA LYS A 70 -7.34 -17.18 -1.58
C LYS A 70 -6.66 -16.22 -2.53
N VAL A 71 -5.58 -15.59 -2.07
CA VAL A 71 -4.71 -14.74 -2.88
C VAL A 71 -3.31 -15.31 -2.87
N LEU A 72 -2.75 -15.50 -4.06
CA LEU A 72 -1.37 -15.90 -4.28
C LEU A 72 -0.62 -14.77 -4.97
N ILE A 73 0.53 -14.40 -4.43
CA ILE A 73 1.46 -13.51 -5.10
C ILE A 73 2.53 -14.37 -5.73
N LEU A 74 2.59 -14.32 -7.05
CA LEU A 74 3.57 -15.00 -7.87
C LEU A 74 4.68 -14.01 -8.22
N ALA A 75 5.93 -14.46 -8.19
CA ALA A 75 7.05 -13.64 -8.66
C ALA A 75 8.07 -14.45 -9.44
N ALA A 76 8.66 -13.83 -10.46
CA ALA A 76 9.79 -14.32 -11.23
C ALA A 76 10.83 -13.20 -11.43
N PRO A 77 12.13 -13.51 -11.56
CA PRO A 77 13.10 -12.50 -11.95
C PRO A 77 12.73 -11.92 -13.32
N SER A 78 12.90 -10.61 -13.50
CA SER A 78 12.76 -9.99 -14.81
C SER A 78 13.80 -10.56 -15.78
N ALA A 79 13.37 -10.89 -17.00
CA ALA A 79 14.26 -11.36 -18.06
C ALA A 79 15.10 -10.23 -18.68
N SER A 80 14.67 -8.98 -18.52
CA SER A 80 15.24 -7.80 -19.17
C SER A 80 15.99 -6.87 -18.23
N ILE A 81 15.58 -6.77 -16.96
CA ILE A 81 16.15 -5.83 -16.00
C ILE A 81 16.71 -6.57 -14.80
N ALA A 82 18.04 -6.60 -14.70
CA ALA A 82 18.74 -7.25 -13.60
C ALA A 82 18.29 -6.70 -12.23
N GLY A 83 18.04 -7.60 -11.28
CA GLY A 83 17.63 -7.26 -9.92
C GLY A 83 16.14 -6.94 -9.74
N ARG A 84 15.37 -6.81 -10.83
CA ARG A 84 13.91 -6.63 -10.76
C ARG A 84 13.17 -7.96 -10.79
N TRP A 85 11.96 -7.92 -10.25
CA TRP A 85 11.04 -9.04 -10.19
C TRP A 85 9.73 -8.65 -10.82
N VAL A 86 9.20 -9.54 -11.66
CA VAL A 86 7.84 -9.44 -12.18
C VAL A 86 6.91 -10.14 -11.20
N LEU A 87 5.87 -9.44 -10.76
CA LEU A 87 4.86 -9.89 -9.82
C LEU A 87 3.53 -10.03 -10.52
N ILE A 88 2.80 -11.07 -10.14
CA ILE A 88 1.42 -11.28 -10.54
C ILE A 88 0.62 -11.70 -9.33
N GLN A 89 -0.53 -11.04 -9.15
CA GLN A 89 -1.54 -11.49 -8.21
C GLN A 89 -2.46 -12.49 -8.90
N LEU A 90 -2.64 -13.64 -8.27
CA LEU A 90 -3.60 -14.65 -8.67
C LEU A 90 -4.56 -14.85 -7.50
N ALA A 91 -5.85 -14.60 -7.71
CA ALA A 91 -6.83 -14.73 -6.65
C ALA A 91 -7.95 -15.67 -7.04
N GLY A 92 -8.30 -16.56 -6.11
CA GLY A 92 -9.24 -17.64 -6.29
C GLY A 92 -10.48 -17.42 -5.43
N GLY A 93 -11.62 -17.82 -5.98
CA GLY A 93 -12.89 -17.92 -5.26
C GLY A 93 -13.85 -18.85 -5.99
N ARG A 94 -15.13 -18.78 -5.62
CA ARG A 94 -16.19 -19.64 -6.16
C ARG A 94 -16.34 -19.60 -7.68
N GLU A 95 -16.05 -18.45 -8.29
CA GLU A 95 -16.12 -18.23 -9.74
C GLU A 95 -14.86 -18.69 -10.49
N GLY A 96 -13.89 -19.24 -9.75
CA GLY A 96 -12.59 -19.67 -10.27
C GLY A 96 -11.47 -18.71 -9.91
N TRP A 97 -10.38 -18.82 -10.66
CA TRP A 97 -9.18 -18.01 -10.47
C TRP A 97 -9.16 -16.84 -11.44
N TRP A 98 -8.76 -15.67 -10.95
CA TRP A 98 -8.53 -14.48 -11.74
C TRP A 98 -7.08 -14.02 -11.62
N LEU A 99 -6.59 -13.44 -12.70
CA LEU A 99 -5.20 -13.03 -12.86
C LEU A 99 -5.12 -11.50 -12.95
N GLY A 100 -4.31 -10.90 -12.08
CA GLY A 100 -3.97 -9.48 -12.14
C GLY A 100 -2.99 -9.16 -13.27
N GLY A 101 -2.87 -7.87 -13.60
CA GLY A 101 -1.82 -7.39 -14.49
C GLY A 101 -0.43 -7.55 -13.86
N PRO A 102 0.61 -7.78 -14.67
CA PRO A 102 1.96 -7.89 -14.17
C PRO A 102 2.49 -6.53 -13.72
N ALA A 103 3.27 -6.52 -12.65
CA ALA A 103 3.99 -5.36 -12.16
C ALA A 103 5.47 -5.69 -11.93
N SER A 104 6.37 -4.74 -12.11
CA SER A 104 7.82 -4.96 -11.98
C SER A 104 8.35 -4.16 -10.82
N HIS A 105 9.06 -4.80 -9.88
CA HIS A 105 9.55 -4.16 -8.66
C HIS A 105 10.97 -4.59 -8.31
N VAL A 106 11.69 -3.72 -7.62
CA VAL A 106 12.94 -4.07 -6.93
C VAL A 106 12.61 -4.51 -5.50
N PRO A 107 13.22 -5.57 -4.94
CA PRO A 107 13.05 -5.89 -3.54
C PRO A 107 13.70 -4.80 -2.68
N VAL A 108 12.94 -4.26 -1.73
CA VAL A 108 13.38 -3.20 -0.82
C VAL A 108 13.27 -3.69 0.63
N PRO A 109 13.90 -3.01 1.62
CA PRO A 109 13.66 -3.32 3.02
C PRO A 109 12.16 -3.30 3.34
N VAL A 110 11.71 -4.14 4.27
CA VAL A 110 10.29 -4.12 4.67
C VAL A 110 9.87 -2.75 5.17
N ARG A 111 8.60 -2.40 4.93
CA ARG A 111 8.03 -1.09 5.24
C ARG A 111 8.33 -0.61 6.66
N GLU A 112 8.28 -1.52 7.65
CA GLU A 112 8.55 -1.18 9.05
C GLU A 112 9.97 -0.68 9.29
N VAL A 113 10.96 -1.28 8.63
CA VAL A 113 12.36 -0.84 8.69
C VAL A 113 12.55 0.42 7.85
N TRP A 114 11.93 0.44 6.68
CA TRP A 114 12.08 1.51 5.70
C TRP A 114 11.51 2.86 6.17
N ARG A 115 10.39 2.84 6.90
CA ARG A 115 9.74 4.06 7.43
C ARG A 115 10.38 4.60 8.72
N GLN A 116 11.42 3.96 9.24
CA GLN A 116 12.02 4.39 10.52
C GLN A 116 12.47 5.85 10.45
N GLY A 117 12.14 6.63 11.48
CA GLY A 117 12.41 8.06 11.52
C GLY A 117 11.43 8.92 10.72
N LEU A 118 10.41 8.35 10.06
CA LEU A 118 9.35 9.13 9.42
C LEU A 118 8.14 9.28 10.32
N HIS A 119 7.66 10.51 10.42
CA HIS A 119 6.52 10.89 11.26
C HIS A 119 5.49 11.63 10.42
N LEU A 120 4.23 11.24 10.57
CA LEU A 120 3.09 11.94 9.98
C LEU A 120 2.37 12.74 11.07
N LYS A 121 2.12 14.02 10.82
CA LYS A 121 1.35 14.88 11.73
C LYS A 121 0.44 15.82 10.94
N TRP A 122 -0.62 16.29 11.57
CA TRP A 122 -1.43 17.34 10.96
C TRP A 122 -0.65 18.64 10.81
N ALA A 123 -0.88 19.37 9.72
CA ALA A 123 -0.33 20.72 9.58
C ALA A 123 -1.06 21.74 10.48
N ARG A 124 -2.26 21.38 10.97
CA ARG A 124 -3.12 22.17 11.87
C ARG A 124 -3.86 21.23 12.83
N ASP A 125 -4.06 21.65 14.07
CA ASP A 125 -4.70 20.80 15.09
C ASP A 125 -6.23 20.85 15.07
N ALA A 126 -6.82 21.83 14.36
CA ALA A 126 -8.26 22.01 14.29
C ALA A 126 -8.71 22.50 12.90
N PHE A 127 -9.89 22.04 12.50
CA PHE A 127 -10.54 22.35 11.23
C PHE A 127 -11.99 22.78 11.48
N LEU A 128 -12.45 23.72 10.66
CA LEU A 128 -13.82 24.23 10.67
C LEU A 128 -14.37 24.10 9.25
N VAL A 129 -15.54 23.47 9.10
CA VAL A 129 -16.17 23.28 7.79
C VAL A 129 -17.66 23.57 7.87
N GLU A 130 -18.22 24.04 6.75
CA GLU A 130 -19.66 24.09 6.56
C GLU A 130 -20.21 22.69 6.32
N ARG A 131 -21.42 22.43 6.81
CA ARG A 131 -22.15 21.20 6.51
C ARG A 131 -22.23 20.97 5.00
N GLY A 132 -21.97 19.74 4.57
CA GLY A 132 -21.95 19.38 3.15
C GLY A 132 -20.59 19.58 2.46
N SER A 133 -19.62 20.20 3.13
CA SER A 133 -18.28 20.46 2.58
C SER A 133 -17.23 19.49 3.10
N THR A 134 -16.15 19.35 2.33
CA THR A 134 -14.96 18.58 2.72
C THR A 134 -13.92 19.52 3.34
N PRO A 135 -13.29 19.16 4.48
CA PRO A 135 -12.21 19.95 5.04
C PRO A 135 -11.02 20.01 4.07
N ASP A 136 -10.51 21.22 3.83
CA ASP A 136 -9.20 21.42 3.22
C ASP A 136 -8.12 21.10 4.27
N ALA A 137 -7.75 19.82 4.34
CA ALA A 137 -6.81 19.31 5.33
C ALA A 137 -5.49 18.88 4.68
N THR A 138 -4.40 19.15 5.40
CA THR A 138 -3.06 18.77 5.02
C THR A 138 -2.32 18.16 6.19
N VAL A 139 -1.41 17.25 5.88
CA VAL A 139 -0.47 16.66 6.84
C VAL A 139 0.96 17.00 6.45
N GLU A 140 1.86 17.00 7.42
CA GLU A 140 3.30 17.06 7.21
C GLU A 140 3.90 15.67 7.43
N LEU A 141 4.59 15.15 6.41
CA LEU A 141 5.52 14.02 6.56
C LEU A 141 6.90 14.59 6.88
N LEU A 142 7.43 14.23 8.04
CA LEU A 142 8.70 14.72 8.57
C LEU A 142 9.69 13.57 8.71
N ASN A 143 10.93 13.77 8.25
CA ASN A 143 12.04 12.90 8.59
C ASN A 143 12.72 13.41 9.87
N VAL A 144 12.50 12.72 11.00
CA VAL A 144 13.17 12.97 12.29
C VAL A 144 14.43 12.10 12.48
N GLY A 145 14.75 11.24 11.51
CA GLY A 145 15.96 10.44 11.52
C GLY A 145 17.22 11.26 11.26
N ASP A 146 18.37 10.60 11.37
CA ASP A 146 19.70 11.16 11.15
C ASP A 146 20.25 10.92 9.73
N ARG A 147 19.46 10.26 8.87
CA ARG A 147 19.83 9.91 7.49
C ARG A 147 18.82 10.43 6.49
N VAL A 148 19.26 10.58 5.24
CA VAL A 148 18.36 10.84 4.12
C VAL A 148 17.44 9.63 3.92
N TRP A 149 16.16 9.91 3.77
CA TRP A 149 15.16 8.91 3.41
C TRP A 149 14.84 9.03 1.91
N GLU A 150 14.93 7.91 1.18
CA GLU A 150 14.94 7.87 -0.29
C GLU A 150 13.78 7.02 -0.86
N PRO A 151 12.67 7.63 -1.30
CA PRO A 151 11.43 6.92 -1.63
C PRO A 151 11.63 5.76 -2.61
N THR A 152 10.94 4.66 -2.34
CA THR A 152 10.77 3.54 -3.27
C THR A 152 9.64 3.84 -4.26
N GLU A 153 9.50 3.03 -5.30
CA GLU A 153 8.47 3.20 -6.34
C GLU A 153 7.03 3.05 -5.79
N GLU A 154 6.89 2.41 -4.63
CA GLU A 154 5.63 2.22 -3.91
C GLU A 154 5.28 3.40 -2.98
N ASP A 155 6.25 4.28 -2.71
CA ASP A 155 6.11 5.37 -1.76
C ASP A 155 5.38 6.55 -2.40
N ARG A 156 4.05 6.44 -2.45
CA ARG A 156 3.16 7.42 -3.06
C ARG A 156 2.68 8.48 -2.07
N ARG A 157 2.34 9.66 -2.59
CA ARG A 157 1.84 10.83 -1.83
C ARG A 157 0.41 10.69 -1.32
N HIS A 158 -0.30 9.61 -1.62
CA HIS A 158 -1.70 9.46 -1.25
C HIS A 158 -1.90 9.39 0.27
N VAL A 159 -2.52 10.42 0.82
CA VAL A 159 -2.97 10.46 2.21
C VAL A 159 -4.49 10.38 2.25
N GLN A 160 -4.99 9.39 2.98
CA GLN A 160 -6.41 9.22 3.21
C GLN A 160 -6.82 9.88 4.52
N GLY A 161 -7.89 10.66 4.48
CA GLY A 161 -8.54 11.19 5.67
C GLY A 161 -9.68 10.29 6.14
N MET A 162 -9.84 10.21 7.46
CA MET A 162 -10.91 9.48 8.13
C MET A 162 -11.57 10.40 9.15
N VAL A 163 -12.88 10.32 9.23
CA VAL A 163 -13.65 11.04 10.25
C VAL A 163 -14.07 10.05 11.30
N LEU A 164 -13.85 10.45 12.55
CA LEU A 164 -14.17 9.66 13.72
C LEU A 164 -15.14 10.45 14.60
N ASP A 165 -15.97 9.76 15.35
CA ASP A 165 -16.72 10.39 16.44
C ASP A 165 -15.77 10.79 17.60
N LEU A 166 -16.35 11.35 18.68
CA LEU A 166 -15.57 11.78 19.84
C LEU A 166 -15.00 10.61 20.66
N GLN A 167 -15.55 9.41 20.48
CA GLN A 167 -15.06 8.17 21.08
C GLN A 167 -13.91 7.57 20.27
N GLY A 168 -13.76 7.98 19.01
CA GLY A 168 -12.73 7.53 18.09
C GLY A 168 -13.20 6.44 17.12
N GLU A 169 -14.49 6.15 17.08
CA GLU A 169 -15.06 5.21 16.14
C GLU A 169 -15.21 5.85 14.76
N GLN A 170 -14.92 5.09 13.71
CA GLN A 170 -14.99 5.58 12.35
C GLN A 170 -16.44 5.88 11.95
N LEU A 171 -16.67 7.07 11.40
CA LEU A 171 -17.91 7.46 10.77
C LEU A 171 -17.86 7.14 9.27
N GLY A 172 -18.81 6.34 8.78
CA GLY A 172 -18.92 5.93 7.38
C GLY A 172 -18.05 4.72 7.02
N THR A 173 -18.27 4.17 5.82
CA THR A 173 -17.63 2.92 5.36
C THR A 173 -16.58 3.16 4.27
N GLY A 174 -16.21 4.42 4.02
CA GLY A 174 -15.65 4.86 2.75
C GLY A 174 -14.54 3.99 2.18
N TRP A 175 -14.57 3.91 0.85
CA TRP A 175 -13.78 2.98 0.06
C TRP A 175 -12.34 3.46 -0.13
N TYR A 176 -11.43 2.48 -0.11
CA TYR A 176 -10.00 2.64 -0.33
C TYR A 176 -9.69 2.46 -1.82
N ALA A 177 -9.37 3.54 -2.53
CA ALA A 177 -8.81 3.43 -3.87
C ALA A 177 -7.46 4.17 -3.89
N HIS A 178 -6.37 3.40 -3.95
CA HIS A 178 -5.06 3.93 -4.26
C HIS A 178 -5.06 4.38 -5.73
N GLY A 179 -5.27 5.67 -5.95
CA GLY A 179 -5.06 6.28 -7.27
C GLY A 179 -3.58 6.37 -7.63
N LEU A 180 -3.29 6.61 -8.90
CA LEU A 180 -1.96 7.01 -9.40
C LEU A 180 -1.64 8.41 -8.85
N THR A 181 -1.08 8.46 -7.65
CA THR A 181 -0.51 9.68 -7.10
C THR A 181 0.99 9.70 -7.34
N ASP A 182 1.55 10.90 -7.39
CA ASP A 182 2.99 11.07 -7.56
C ASP A 182 3.76 10.40 -6.42
N GLN A 183 5.01 10.04 -6.72
CA GLN A 183 5.93 9.53 -5.73
C GLN A 183 6.26 10.62 -4.69
N LEU A 184 6.53 10.20 -3.45
CA LEU A 184 7.11 11.06 -2.43
C LEU A 184 8.50 11.53 -2.88
N PRO A 185 8.96 12.72 -2.46
CA PRO A 185 10.34 13.14 -2.67
C PRO A 185 11.26 12.52 -1.62
N ALA A 186 12.57 12.51 -1.89
CA ALA A 186 13.57 12.27 -0.87
C ALA A 186 13.49 13.31 0.26
N LEU A 187 13.71 12.88 1.50
CA LEU A 187 13.66 13.74 2.68
C LEU A 187 14.99 13.70 3.42
N MET A 188 15.67 14.85 3.46
CA MET A 188 16.84 15.06 4.31
C MET A 188 16.45 14.98 5.80
N PRO A 189 17.40 14.71 6.71
CA PRO A 189 17.18 14.86 8.15
C PRO A 189 16.56 16.22 8.50
N GLY A 190 15.45 16.21 9.23
CA GLY A 190 14.68 17.40 9.61
C GLY A 190 13.80 18.01 8.50
N ALA A 191 13.89 17.51 7.26
CA ALA A 191 13.06 18.00 6.16
C ALA A 191 11.62 17.48 6.27
N ARG A 192 10.69 18.28 5.75
CA ARG A 192 9.27 17.95 5.71
C ARG A 192 8.68 18.19 4.33
N VAL A 193 7.63 17.43 4.01
CA VAL A 193 6.76 17.68 2.87
C VAL A 193 5.31 17.76 3.33
N THR A 194 4.59 18.75 2.81
CA THR A 194 3.15 18.90 3.05
C THR A 194 2.39 18.08 2.01
N LEU A 195 1.45 17.26 2.47
CA LEU A 195 0.65 16.38 1.64
C LEU A 195 -0.85 16.71 1.82
N PRO A 196 -1.62 16.85 0.73
CA PRO A 196 -3.06 17.03 0.81
C PRO A 196 -3.73 15.74 1.29
N VAL A 197 -4.76 15.88 2.12
CA VAL A 197 -5.57 14.75 2.59
C VAL A 197 -6.80 14.61 1.71
N SER A 198 -6.94 13.44 1.10
CA SER A 198 -8.14 13.10 0.34
C SER A 198 -9.19 12.49 1.25
N PHE A 199 -10.40 13.05 1.22
CA PHE A 199 -11.55 12.47 1.88
C PHE A 199 -12.55 12.00 0.82
N ASN A 200 -12.61 10.69 0.60
CA ASN A 200 -13.54 10.07 -0.35
C ASN A 200 -14.75 9.45 0.37
N HIS A 201 -15.29 10.18 1.34
CA HIS A 201 -16.45 9.77 2.12
C HIS A 201 -17.63 10.63 1.71
N THR A 202 -18.65 10.06 1.06
CA THR A 202 -19.91 10.79 0.80
C THR A 202 -20.62 11.12 2.12
N GLU A 203 -20.35 10.33 3.16
CA GLU A 203 -20.86 10.49 4.52
C GLU A 203 -20.40 11.80 5.18
N LEU A 204 -19.28 12.40 4.73
CA LEU A 204 -18.87 13.74 5.16
C LEU A 204 -19.92 14.80 4.85
N GLN A 205 -20.62 14.65 3.73
CA GLN A 205 -21.66 15.59 3.32
C GLN A 205 -22.90 15.51 4.23
N HIS A 206 -23.04 14.40 4.96
CA HIS A 206 -24.18 14.11 5.81
C HIS A 206 -23.87 14.24 7.30
N LEU A 207 -22.68 14.72 7.67
CA LEU A 207 -22.35 14.99 9.07
C LEU A 207 -23.34 16.00 9.67
N SER A 208 -23.83 15.66 10.87
CA SER A 208 -24.59 16.59 11.70
C SER A 208 -23.67 17.71 12.21
N PRO A 209 -24.19 18.94 12.38
CA PRO A 209 -23.46 20.00 13.06
C PRO A 209 -22.96 19.54 14.44
N GLY A 210 -21.72 19.85 14.77
CA GLY A 210 -21.10 19.34 15.99
C GLY A 210 -19.58 19.22 15.91
N SER A 211 -19.02 18.49 16.86
CA SER A 211 -17.58 18.20 16.93
C SER A 211 -17.33 16.73 16.64
N CYS A 212 -16.33 16.47 15.80
CA CYS A 212 -15.80 15.16 15.49
C CYS A 212 -14.27 15.22 15.45
N LEU A 213 -13.63 14.08 15.20
CA LEU A 213 -12.18 13.95 15.13
C LEU A 213 -11.75 13.54 13.72
N LEU A 214 -10.53 13.93 13.35
CA LEU A 214 -9.89 13.53 12.10
C LEU A 214 -8.64 12.69 12.38
N ALA A 215 -8.51 11.60 11.64
CA ALA A 215 -7.29 10.84 11.49
C ALA A 215 -6.87 10.82 10.01
N ALA A 216 -5.58 10.67 9.76
CA ALA A 216 -5.06 10.52 8.41
C ALA A 216 -4.03 9.41 8.33
N ASN A 217 -4.05 8.70 7.20
CA ASN A 217 -3.18 7.56 6.91
C ASN A 217 -2.46 7.79 5.59
N LEU A 218 -1.12 7.81 5.63
CA LEU A 218 -0.27 7.70 4.46
C LEU A 218 -0.03 6.21 4.18
N SER A 219 -0.87 5.65 3.31
CA SER A 219 -1.03 4.20 3.18
C SER A 219 0.21 3.47 2.68
N SER A 220 0.98 4.09 1.78
CA SER A 220 2.22 3.54 1.21
C SER A 220 3.24 3.18 2.30
N LEU A 221 3.33 4.04 3.32
CA LEU A 221 4.22 3.90 4.48
C LEU A 221 3.51 3.38 5.74
N HIS A 222 2.21 3.16 5.67
CA HIS A 222 1.36 2.78 6.81
C HIS A 222 1.59 3.70 8.03
N LEU A 223 1.72 5.01 7.76
CA LEU A 223 1.92 6.03 8.78
C LEU A 223 0.60 6.72 9.09
N TRP A 224 0.27 6.74 10.37
CA TRP A 224 -0.91 7.42 10.89
C TRP A 224 -0.51 8.73 11.54
N THR A 225 -1.39 9.73 11.48
CA THR A 225 -1.23 10.92 12.33
C THR A 225 -1.31 10.51 13.80
N GLY A 226 -0.26 10.82 14.56
CA GLY A 226 -0.17 10.41 15.97
C GLY A 226 -1.25 11.05 16.85
N THR A 227 -1.50 12.34 16.65
CA THR A 227 -2.62 13.05 17.28
C THR A 227 -3.78 13.19 16.30
N ARG A 228 -5.00 13.01 16.81
CA ARG A 228 -6.23 13.32 16.08
C ARG A 228 -6.43 14.83 16.05
N ALA A 229 -6.88 15.37 14.93
CA ALA A 229 -7.25 16.78 14.83
C ALA A 229 -8.74 16.96 15.13
N ALA A 230 -9.12 18.10 15.70
CA ALA A 230 -10.52 18.43 15.91
C ALA A 230 -11.15 18.90 14.59
N LEU A 231 -12.37 18.44 14.30
CA LEU A 231 -13.20 18.96 13.21
C LEU A 231 -14.51 19.47 13.78
N ARG A 232 -14.83 20.73 13.49
CA ARG A 232 -16.12 21.32 13.82
C ARG A 232 -16.93 21.55 12.55
N VAL A 233 -18.13 20.99 12.52
CA VAL A 233 -19.10 21.15 11.43
C VAL A 233 -20.12 22.21 11.85
N MET A 234 -20.26 23.25 11.03
CA MET A 234 -21.24 24.33 11.21
C MET A 234 -22.49 24.12 10.36
#